data_AF-A0A6I2W3X3-F1
#
_entry.id   AF-A0A6I2W3X3-F1
#
_cell.length_a   1.000
_cell.length_b   1.000
_cell.length_c   1.000
_cell.angle_alpha   90.00
_cell.angle_beta   90.00
_cell.angle_gamma   90.00
#
_symmetry.space_group_name_H-M   'P 1'
#
loop_
_entity.id
_entity.type
_entity.pdbx_description
1 polymer ?
#
loop_
_entity_poly.entity_id
_entity_poly.type
_entity_poly.pdbx_seq_one_letter_code
_entity_poly.pdbx_strand_id
1 'polypeptide(L)' 'FINFEVHRYFGWPGQAPSYKIGQRIWEQIRDEAKAKAGDGWDIKKFHRDALNLGALGLDTLRRAILG' A
#
# COMPACT_ATOMS: atom_id res chain seq x y z
N PHE A 1 -14.34 -5.06 23.96
CA PHE A 1 -13.81 -4.88 22.59
C PHE A 1 -13.74 -3.39 22.20
N ILE A 2 -14.87 -2.67 22.04
CA ILE A 2 -14.87 -1.25 21.61
C ILE A 2 -14.02 -0.35 22.51
N ASN A 3 -14.19 -0.42 23.84
CA ASN A 3 -13.40 0.40 24.77
C ASN A 3 -11.89 0.17 24.64
N PHE A 4 -11.46 -1.07 24.37
CA PHE A 4 -10.03 -1.36 24.19
C PHE A 4 -9.46 -0.67 22.94
N GLU A 5 -10.17 -0.76 21.81
CA GLU A 5 -9.73 -0.10 20.57
C GLU A 5 -9.69 1.43 20.72
N VAL A 6 -10.66 2.03 21.41
CA VAL A 6 -10.67 3.47 21.68
C VAL A 6 -9.42 3.88 22.48
N HIS A 7 -9.09 3.16 23.55
CA HIS A 7 -7.88 3.46 24.34
C HIS A 7 -6.60 3.21 23.53
N ARG A 8 -6.58 2.17 22.69
CA ARG A 8 -5.46 1.89 21.78
C ARG A 8 -5.21 3.03 20.80
N TYR A 9 -6.27 3.64 20.28
CA TYR A 9 -6.16 4.78 19.36
C TYR A 9 -5.62 6.03 20.05
N PHE A 10 -6.01 6.28 21.31
CA PHE A 10 -5.43 7.36 22.11
C PHE A 10 -3.97 7.10 22.51
N GLY A 11 -3.63 5.85 22.83
CA GLY A 11 -2.27 5.46 23.25
C GLY A 11 -1.27 5.30 22.09
N TRP A 12 -1.74 5.15 20.86
CA TRP A 12 -0.88 4.97 19.68
C TRP A 12 -1.39 5.78 18.47
N PRO A 13 -1.15 7.10 18.46
CA PRO A 13 -1.67 7.98 17.42
C PRO A 13 -1.14 7.61 16.03
N GLY A 14 -2.01 7.70 15.02
CA GLY A 14 -1.67 7.44 13.61
C GLY A 14 -1.58 5.97 13.20
N GLN A 15 -1.56 5.03 14.15
CA GLN A 15 -1.47 3.60 13.84
C GLN A 15 -2.76 3.07 13.17
N ALA A 16 -3.93 3.42 13.70
CA ALA A 16 -5.20 2.86 13.21
C ALA A 16 -5.56 3.27 11.77
N PRO A 17 -5.28 4.50 11.31
CA PRO A 17 -5.46 4.83 9.89
C PRO A 17 -4.52 4.10 8.94
N SER A 18 -3.36 3.61 9.42
CA SER A 18 -2.31 3.03 8.56
C SER A 18 -2.80 1.85 7.72
N TYR A 19 -3.75 1.05 8.23
CA TYR A 19 -4.35 -0.07 7.50
C TYR A 19 -5.06 0.38 6.22
N LYS A 20 -5.94 1.39 6.33
CA LYS A 20 -6.73 1.85 5.18
C LYS A 20 -5.98 2.82 4.29
N ILE A 21 -5.08 3.62 4.86
CA ILE A 21 -4.17 4.47 4.07
C ILE A 21 -3.22 3.59 3.26
N GLY A 22 -2.63 2.56 3.86
CA GLY A 22 -1.75 1.61 3.17
C GLY A 22 -2.45 0.89 2.02
N GLN A 23 -3.65 0.34 2.27
CA GLN A 23 -4.47 -0.28 1.22
C GLN A 23 -4.74 0.71 0.07
N ARG A 24 -5.23 1.92 0.39
CA ARG A 24 -5.57 2.92 -0.62
C ARG A 24 -4.38 3.28 -1.50
N ILE A 25 -3.22 3.52 -0.91
CA ILE A 25 -2.02 3.89 -1.67
C ILE A 25 -1.51 2.72 -2.50
N TRP A 26 -1.58 1.49 -1.98
CA TRP A 26 -1.24 0.29 -2.74
C TRP A 26 -2.12 0.12 -3.99
N GLU A 27 -3.44 0.30 -3.83
CA GLU A 27 -4.40 0.27 -4.94
C GLU A 27 -4.13 1.37 -5.97
N GLN A 28 -3.82 2.60 -5.52
CA GLN A 28 -3.44 3.70 -6.41
C GLN A 28 -2.19 3.37 -7.22
N ILE A 29 -1.14 2.83 -6.59
CA ILE A 29 0.10 2.44 -7.28
C ILE A 29 -0.19 1.35 -8.32
N ARG A 30 -1.00 0.35 -7.97
CA ARG A 30 -1.40 -0.72 -8.91
C ARG A 30 -2.15 -0.15 -10.10
N ASP A 31 -3.13 0.71 -9.87
CA ASP A 31 -3.99 1.25 -10.91
C ASP A 31 -3.20 2.18 -11.85
N GLU A 32 -2.27 2.97 -11.30
CA GLU A 32 -1.32 3.78 -12.08
C GLU A 32 -0.36 2.89 -12.90
N ALA A 33 0.18 1.81 -12.31
CA ALA A 33 1.05 0.87 -13.01
C ALA A 33 0.30 0.15 -14.15
N LYS A 34 -0.96 -0.23 -13.91
CA LYS A 34 -1.85 -0.82 -14.92
C LYS A 34 -2.08 0.13 -16.08
N ALA A 35 -2.38 1.39 -15.78
CA ALA A 35 -2.58 2.41 -16.81
C ALA A 35 -1.32 2.61 -17.68
N LYS A 36 -0.13 2.60 -17.06
CA LYS A 36 1.15 2.71 -17.79
C LYS A 36 1.47 1.48 -18.65
N ALA A 37 1.13 0.27 -18.19
CA ALA A 37 1.43 -0.97 -18.90
C ALA A 37 0.47 -1.24 -20.08
N GLY A 38 -0.74 -0.65 -20.06
CA GLY A 38 -1.75 -0.86 -21.11
C GLY A 38 -2.08 -2.33 -21.31
N ASP A 39 -2.09 -2.77 -22.57
CA ASP A 39 -2.40 -4.15 -22.96
C ASP A 39 -1.39 -5.19 -22.43
N GLY A 40 -0.19 -4.75 -22.05
CA GLY A 40 0.84 -5.60 -21.45
C GLY A 40 0.69 -5.84 -19.95
N TRP A 41 -0.40 -5.38 -19.33
CA TRP A 41 -0.60 -5.49 -17.88
C TRP A 41 -0.70 -6.95 -17.40
N ASP A 42 0.11 -7.28 -16.38
CA ASP A 42 -0.01 -8.53 -15.63
C ASP A 42 0.01 -8.24 -14.12
N ILE A 43 -1.11 -8.54 -13.46
CA ILE A 43 -1.27 -8.39 -12.01
C ILE A 43 -0.31 -9.30 -11.22
N LYS A 44 0.03 -10.49 -11.72
CA LYS A 44 0.97 -11.39 -11.05
C LYS A 44 2.38 -10.82 -11.08
N LYS A 45 2.77 -10.22 -12.20
CA LYS A 45 4.04 -9.49 -12.31
C LYS A 45 4.09 -8.31 -11.34
N PHE A 46 3.05 -7.49 -11.28
CA PHE A 46 2.97 -6.40 -10.31
C PHE A 46 3.15 -6.88 -8.87
N HIS A 47 2.41 -7.91 -8.45
CA HIS A 47 2.53 -8.44 -7.08
C HIS A 47 3.92 -9.01 -6.80
N ARG A 48 4.49 -9.76 -7.74
CA ARG A 48 5.85 -10.30 -7.58
C ARG A 48 6.87 -9.19 -7.43
N ASP A 49 6.84 -8.20 -8.31
CA ASP A 49 7.78 -7.10 -8.30
C ASP A 49 7.63 -6.27 -7.01
N ALA A 50 6.41 -5.97 -6.58
CA ALA A 50 6.14 -5.20 -5.37
C ALA A 50 6.50 -5.94 -4.08
N LEU A 51 6.18 -7.24 -3.97
CA LEU A 51 6.46 -8.02 -2.76
C LEU A 51 7.95 -8.38 -2.61
N ASN A 52 8.68 -8.54 -3.72
CA ASN A 52 10.13 -8.81 -3.69
C ASN A 52 10.95 -7.64 -3.14
N LEU A 53 10.38 -6.43 -3.10
CA LEU A 53 11.01 -5.25 -2.49
C LEU A 53 11.00 -5.30 -0.95
N GLY A 54 10.22 -6.21 -0.34
CA GLY A 54 10.09 -6.33 1.10
C GLY A 54 9.28 -5.20 1.74
N ALA A 55 9.41 -5.07 3.07
CA ALA A 55 8.72 -4.03 3.83
C ALA A 55 9.37 -2.66 3.61
N LEU A 56 8.68 -1.78 2.88
CA LEU A 56 9.12 -0.42 2.57
C LEU A 56 8.04 0.60 2.96
N GLY A 57 8.47 1.85 3.16
CA GLY A 57 7.56 2.98 3.20
C GLY A 57 6.84 3.18 1.85
N LEU A 58 5.59 3.64 1.90
CA LEU A 58 4.72 3.74 0.72
C LEU A 58 5.27 4.67 -0.38
N ASP A 59 5.99 5.73 -0.02
CA ASP A 59 6.64 6.62 -1.00
C ASP A 59 7.81 5.95 -1.71
N THR A 60 8.52 5.07 -1.03
CA THR A 60 9.61 4.27 -1.63
C THR A 60 9.04 3.21 -2.55
N LEU A 61 7.98 2.52 -2.13
CA LEU A 61 7.25 1.58 -2.98
C LEU A 61 6.73 2.26 -4.26
N ARG A 62 6.08 3.43 -4.12
CA ARG A 62 5.58 4.21 -5.25
C ARG A 62 6.70 4.52 -6.25
N ARG A 63 7.85 5.01 -5.76
CA ARG A 63 9.01 5.31 -6.61
C ARG A 63 9.59 4.07 -7.28
N ALA A 64 9.66 2.94 -6.57
CA ALA A 64 10.20 1.70 -7.12
C ALA A 64 9.32 1.07 -8.21
N ILE A 65 8.01 1.27 -8.15
CA ILE A 65 7.05 0.69 -9.11
C ILE A 65 6.72 1.63 -10.27
N LEU A 66 6.61 2.93 -10.00
CA LEU A 66 6.15 3.92 -10.98
C LEU A 66 7.24 4.85 -11.51
N GLY A 67 8.39 4.93 -10.86
CA GLY A 67 9.56 5.66 -11.34
C GLY A 67 10.23 4.90 -12.48
#